data_AF-A0A972E0G4-F1
#
_entry.id   AF-A0A972E0G4-F1
#
_cell.length_a   1.000
_cell.length_b   1.000
_cell.length_c   1.000
_cell.angle_alpha   90.00
_cell.angle_beta   90.00
_cell.angle_gamma   90.00
#
_symmetry.space_group_name_H-M   'P 1'
#
loop_
_entity.id
_entity.type
_entity.pdbx_description
1 polymer ?
#
loop_
_entity_poly.entity_id
_entity_poly.type
_entity_poly.pdbx_seq_one_letter_code
_entity_poly.pdbx_strand_id
1 'polypeptide(L)'
;MDSQITKEQLQAVLNEDMDKMLEDVVEAMNRARPGSIIDDSEERVRQAAGEFRRRLFEKALELRSQREAFSPSGEPGADGGSLA
;
A
#
# COMPACT_ATOMS: atom_id res chain seq x y z
N MET A 1 -19.96 -2.81 -7.44
CA MET A 1 -18.77 -1.95 -7.63
C MET A 1 -18.10 -1.87 -6.27
N ASP A 2 -17.45 -2.93 -5.79
CA ASP A 2 -17.12 -3.02 -4.36
C ASP A 2 -15.78 -3.76 -4.11
N SER A 3 -14.76 -3.46 -4.92
CA SER A 3 -13.37 -3.85 -4.62
C SER A 3 -12.73 -2.81 -3.70
N GLN A 4 -13.34 -2.56 -2.55
CA GLN A 4 -12.71 -1.76 -1.49
C GLN A 4 -11.70 -2.63 -0.75
N ILE A 5 -10.53 -2.05 -0.43
CA ILE A 5 -9.55 -2.66 0.46
C ILE A 5 -9.75 -2.09 1.87
N THR A 6 -9.48 -2.89 2.91
CA THR A 6 -9.57 -2.41 4.30
C THR A 6 -8.20 -1.92 4.80
N LYS A 7 -8.22 -1.14 5.88
CA LYS A 7 -7.01 -0.70 6.56
C LYS A 7 -6.15 -1.90 6.99
N GLU A 8 -6.76 -2.93 7.57
CA GLU A 8 -6.08 -4.11 8.11
C GLU A 8 -5.34 -4.87 7.00
N GLN A 9 -5.95 -4.99 5.82
CA GLN A 9 -5.31 -5.64 4.67
C GLN A 9 -4.11 -4.85 4.17
N LEU A 10 -4.27 -3.54 4.03
CA LEU A 10 -3.18 -2.68 3.58
C LEU A 10 -2.04 -2.63 4.61
N GLN A 11 -2.38 -2.60 5.89
CA GLN A 11 -1.40 -2.64 6.99
C GLN A 11 -0.63 -3.96 6.99
N ALA A 12 -1.31 -5.10 6.81
CA ALA A 12 -0.67 -6.42 6.79
C ALA A 12 0.43 -6.54 5.72
N VAL A 13 0.24 -5.92 4.55
CA VAL A 13 1.21 -5.97 3.44
C VAL A 13 2.29 -4.88 3.51
N LEU A 14 2.13 -3.87 4.37
CA LEU A 14 3.05 -2.72 4.48
C LEU A 14 3.92 -2.73 5.73
N ASN A 15 3.71 -3.64 6.69
CA ASN A 15 4.47 -3.63 7.96
C ASN A 15 5.99 -3.59 7.72
N GLU A 16 6.51 -4.45 6.84
CA GLU A 16 7.95 -4.48 6.52
C GLU A 16 8.43 -3.20 5.83
N ASP A 17 7.63 -2.61 4.94
CA ASP A 17 7.99 -1.35 4.27
C ASP A 17 8.00 -0.17 5.26
N MET A 18 7.07 -0.18 6.24
CA MET A 18 7.00 0.81 7.31
C MET A 18 8.22 0.69 8.23
N ASP A 19 8.55 -0.53 8.67
CA ASP A 19 9.71 -0.79 9.51
C ASP A 19 10.99 -0.33 8.81
N LYS A 20 11.15 -0.66 7.53
CA LYS A 20 12.30 -0.22 6.72
C LYS A 20 12.40 1.31 6.64
N MET A 21 11.29 2.00 6.42
CA MET A 21 11.26 3.48 6.39
C MET A 21 11.70 4.06 7.73
N LEU A 22 11.20 3.51 8.85
CA LEU A 22 11.53 3.98 10.19
C LEU A 22 13.02 3.74 10.51
N GLU A 23 13.58 2.60 10.10
CA GLU A 23 15.02 2.35 10.20
C GLU A 23 15.85 3.41 9.46
N ASP A 24 15.49 3.73 8.22
CA ASP A 24 16.21 4.73 7.41
C ASP A 24 16.10 6.14 8.01
N VAL A 25 14.93 6.48 8.58
CA VAL A 25 14.74 7.75 9.30
C VAL A 25 15.62 7.81 10.54
N VAL A 26 15.65 6.75 11.36
CA VAL A 26 16.50 6.69 12.56
C VAL A 26 17.97 6.79 12.18
N GLU A 27 18.40 6.09 11.13
CA GLU A 27 19.76 6.18 10.61
C GLU A 27 20.12 7.61 10.18
N ALA A 28 19.25 8.26 9.42
CA ALA A 28 19.45 9.63 8.96
C ALA A 28 19.57 10.62 10.12
N MET A 29 18.69 10.51 11.12
CA MET A 29 18.69 11.36 12.31
C MET A 29 19.96 11.17 13.15
N ASN A 30 20.39 9.91 13.35
CA ASN A 30 21.56 9.59 14.16
C ASN A 30 22.90 9.97 13.49
N ARG A 31 22.95 10.02 12.16
CA ARG A 31 24.14 10.46 11.42
C ARG A 31 24.26 11.98 11.31
N ALA A 32 23.18 12.70 11.56
CA ALA A 32 23.14 14.15 11.46
C ALA A 32 23.94 14.81 12.60
N ARG A 33 24.61 15.93 12.31
CA ARG A 33 25.42 16.61 13.33
C ARG A 33 24.53 17.33 14.34
N PRO A 34 24.93 17.37 15.64
CA PRO A 34 24.27 18.22 16.63
C PRO A 34 24.23 19.68 16.16
N GLY A 35 23.07 20.33 16.26
CA GLY A 35 22.85 21.70 15.80
C GLY A 35 22.51 21.86 14.31
N SER A 36 22.60 20.79 13.51
CA SER A 36 22.23 20.77 12.09
C SER A 36 21.39 19.55 11.72
N ILE A 37 20.66 18.99 12.68
CA ILE A 37 19.93 17.71 12.52
C ILE A 37 18.99 17.78 11.31
N ILE A 38 18.19 18.84 11.20
CA ILE A 38 17.21 18.99 10.13
C ILE A 38 17.92 19.07 8.77
N ASP A 39 18.82 20.04 8.59
CA ASP A 39 19.53 20.24 7.32
C ASP A 39 20.30 18.99 6.84
N ASP A 40 20.96 18.28 7.76
CA ASP A 40 21.77 17.10 7.43
C ASP A 40 20.91 15.84 7.18
N SER A 41 19.68 15.76 7.71
CA SER A 41 18.82 14.57 7.65
C SER A 41 17.63 14.68 6.70
N GLU A 42 17.09 15.88 6.47
CA GLU A 42 15.78 16.09 5.84
C GLU A 42 15.67 15.42 4.48
N GLU A 43 16.68 15.57 3.62
CA GLU A 43 16.64 14.98 2.28
C GLU A 43 16.61 13.44 2.31
N ARG A 44 17.33 12.81 3.24
CA ARG A 44 17.31 11.34 3.39
C ARG A 44 15.96 10.87 3.92
N VAL A 45 15.39 11.58 4.90
CA VAL A 45 14.05 11.30 5.42
C VAL A 45 13.00 11.47 4.31
N ARG A 46 13.13 12.50 3.47
CA ARG A 46 12.25 12.75 2.32
C ARG A 46 12.31 11.62 1.31
N GLN A 47 13.51 11.10 1.02
CA GLN A 47 13.70 9.94 0.14
C GLN A 47 13.06 8.68 0.73
N ALA A 48 13.33 8.36 2.01
CA ALA A 48 12.74 7.20 2.68
C ALA A 48 11.19 7.24 2.66
N ALA A 49 10.61 8.39 2.97
CA ALA A 49 9.16 8.59 2.89
C ALA A 49 8.62 8.50 1.44
N GLY A 50 9.41 8.95 0.46
CA GLY A 50 9.10 8.84 -0.97
C GLY A 50 9.02 7.39 -1.43
N GLU A 51 9.99 6.56 -1.04
CA GLU A 51 10.01 5.13 -1.33
C GLU A 51 8.85 4.39 -0.65
N PHE A 52 8.60 4.65 0.63
CA PHE A 52 7.46 4.07 1.33
C PHE A 52 6.13 4.43 0.65
N ARG A 53 5.93 5.70 0.28
CA ARG A 53 4.72 6.14 -0.44
C ARG A 53 4.55 5.41 -1.77
N ARG A 54 5.64 5.17 -2.50
CA ARG A 54 5.61 4.40 -3.76
C ARG A 54 5.13 2.97 -3.51
N ARG A 55 5.73 2.27 -2.54
CA ARG A 55 5.34 0.91 -2.13
C ARG A 55 3.89 0.81 -1.66
N LEU A 56 3.43 1.81 -0.90
CA LEU A 56 2.06 1.92 -0.45
C LEU A 56 1.07 1.88 -1.62
N PHE A 57 1.31 2.68 -2.66
CA PHE A 57 0.43 2.68 -3.82
C PHE A 57 0.54 1.40 -4.64
N GLU A 58 1.76 0.88 -4.86
CA GLU A 58 1.98 -0.39 -5.56
C GLU A 58 1.14 -1.52 -4.92
N LYS A 59 1.25 -1.70 -3.60
CA LYS A 59 0.55 -2.78 -2.87
C LYS A 59 -0.94 -2.54 -2.72
N ALA A 60 -1.38 -1.29 -2.53
CA ALA A 60 -2.80 -0.96 -2.48
C ALA A 60 -3.50 -1.27 -3.82
N LEU A 61 -2.84 -0.98 -4.94
CA LEU A 61 -3.35 -1.31 -6.28
C LEU A 61 -3.40 -2.81 -6.49
N GLU A 62 -2.35 -3.54 -6.11
CA GLU A 62 -2.31 -5.01 -6.22
C GLU A 62 -3.46 -5.66 -5.44
N LEU A 63 -3.66 -5.29 -4.16
CA LEU A 63 -4.75 -5.80 -3.33
C LEU A 63 -6.13 -5.53 -3.95
N ARG A 64 -6.30 -4.36 -4.57
CA ARG A 64 -7.55 -3.98 -5.21
C ARG A 64 -7.80 -4.80 -6.49
N SER A 65 -6.79 -4.99 -7.32
CA SER A 65 -6.88 -5.75 -8.57
C SER A 65 -7.09 -7.26 -8.34
N GLN A 66 -6.45 -7.85 -7.33
CA GLN A 66 -6.69 -9.26 -6.97
C GLN A 66 -8.17 -9.52 -6.68
N ARG A 67 -8.87 -8.61 -5.97
CA ARG A 67 -10.31 -8.75 -5.69
C ARG A 67 -11.19 -8.62 -6.94
N GLU A 68 -10.79 -7.83 -7.92
CA GLU A 68 -11.51 -7.72 -9.20
C GLU A 68 -11.41 -9.03 -10.00
N ALA A 69 -10.25 -9.69 -9.99
CA ALA A 69 -10.02 -10.94 -10.70
C ALA A 69 -10.82 -12.14 -10.14
N PHE A 70 -11.20 -12.12 -8.86
CA PHE A 70 -11.97 -13.18 -8.20
C PHE A 70 -13.45 -12.83 -7.97
N SER A 71 -13.95 -11.74 -8.54
CA SER A 71 -15.37 -11.40 -8.45
C SER A 71 -16.20 -12.30 -9.38
N PRO A 72 -17.12 -13.15 -8.87
CA PRO A 72 -17.98 -13.98 -9.71
C PRO A 72 -19.01 -13.11 -10.43
N SER A 73 -18.64 -12.53 -11.57
CA SER A 73 -19.60 -11.97 -12.52
C SER A 73 -20.01 -13.10 -13.46
N GLY A 74 -20.97 -13.92 -13.02
CA GLY A 74 -21.44 -15.04 -13.81
C GLY A 74 -22.55 -15.82 -13.12
N GLU A 75 -23.75 -15.26 -13.04
CA GLU A 75 -24.98 -16.06 -13.00
C GLU A 75 -25.55 -16.13 -14.42
N PRO A 76 -25.42 -17.25 -15.16
CA PRO A 76 -26.34 -17.61 -16.22
C PRO A 76 -27.56 -18.29 -15.55
N GLY A 77 -28.49 -17.48 -15.06
CA GLY A 77 -29.74 -17.94 -14.48
C GLY A 77 -30.90 -17.93 -15.47
N ALA A 78 -31.04 -19.02 -16.22
CA ALA A 78 -32.27 -19.57 -16.81
C ALA A 78 -33.13 -18.69 -17.74
N ASP A 79 -32.75 -18.68 -19.02
CA ASP A 79 -33.71 -18.82 -20.11
C ASP A 79 -34.32 -20.24 -20.01
N GLY A 80 -35.50 -20.34 -19.39
CA GLY A 80 -36.23 -21.59 -19.17
C GLY A 80 -37.70 -21.35 -19.45
N GLY A 81 -38.13 -21.74 -20.65
CA GLY A 81 -39.38 -21.29 -21.27
C GLY A 81 -40.68 -21.62 -20.55
N SER A 82 -41.72 -20.89 -20.94
CA SER A 82 -43.10 -21.37 -20.90
C SER A 82 -43.86 -20.84 -22.11
N LEU A 83 -43.89 -21.67 -23.16
CA LEU A 83 -44.98 -21.72 -24.11
C LEU A 83 -46.14 -22.46 -23.43
N ALA A 84 -47.20 -21.74 -23.05
CA ALA A 84 -48.59 -22.21 -22.95
C ALA A 84 -49.50 -21.04 -22.56
#